data_AF-N4X9X7-F1
#
_entry.id   AF-N4X9X7-F1
#
_cell.length_a   1.000
_cell.length_b   1.000
_cell.length_c   1.000
_cell.angle_alpha   90.00
_cell.angle_beta   90.00
_cell.angle_gamma   90.00
#
_symmetry.space_group_name_H-M   'P 1'
#
loop_
_entity.id
_entity.type
_entity.pdbx_description
1 polymer ?
#
loop_
_entity_poly.entity_id
_entity_poly.type
_entity_poly.pdbx_seq_one_letter_code
_entity_poly.pdbx_strand_id
1 'polypeptide(L)'
;MHWLPADNEGNISFQELQLDIVGFLAILGEGSVLANAQVSTLSRWIFLPRLLPAPQALMRPTRPSNLEPFPGFVTGIVSGNHRDYINHIGNIVCDANNLPDFCVRVVHIKRVGDQPLKSKTFGPLTVVLLIGFALSVLLLAFSIWQDDGMSIIATLMLSGLSSLIGLSNKWQLELPTRPDKNRKVPRGDLVIRYLKGSFLVVRCEEDVARELYFAPEGIHYLITHAPVYRLLSLIGTMVLMGGVICLANAQIQVQIAWAGSYMLLNASYWIVAALPSKMHWDTSCYQVIPECLTGSEMKKKGFPSPSKSYTEALWKTICVTKDTDWVRKSSACPDTKAWDEWLREAKACSQDVRLVDDKEISKGEIMWEVPVWDPHGSLTRLMEDQANGEHKMFDAV
;
A
#
# COMPACT_ATOMS: atom_id res chain seq x y z
N MET A 1 33.63 -32.24 2.58
CA MET A 1 33.84 -30.89 2.00
C MET A 1 34.22 -31.05 0.52
N HIS A 2 33.29 -31.47 -0.35
CA HIS A 2 33.56 -31.79 -1.76
C HIS A 2 33.16 -30.68 -2.75
N TRP A 3 32.85 -29.48 -2.26
CA TRP A 3 32.33 -28.37 -3.08
C TRP A 3 33.34 -27.23 -3.26
N LEU A 4 34.51 -27.30 -2.63
CA LEU A 4 35.56 -26.31 -2.80
C LEU A 4 36.48 -26.78 -3.94
N PRO A 5 36.83 -25.90 -4.90
CA PRO A 5 37.85 -26.21 -5.90
C PRO A 5 39.15 -26.58 -5.18
N ALA A 6 39.76 -27.66 -5.65
CA ALA A 6 41.05 -28.13 -5.17
C ALA A 6 42.09 -27.72 -6.21
N ASP A 7 43.21 -27.21 -5.71
CA ASP A 7 44.35 -26.84 -6.56
C ASP A 7 44.88 -28.08 -7.30
N ASN A 8 45.72 -27.89 -8.30
CA ASN A 8 46.37 -28.96 -9.06
C ASN A 8 47.15 -29.96 -8.17
N GLU A 9 47.41 -29.59 -6.91
CA GLU A 9 48.06 -30.41 -5.88
C GLU A 9 47.10 -31.01 -4.83
N GLY A 10 45.78 -30.84 -4.97
CA GLY A 10 44.77 -31.41 -4.07
C GLY A 10 44.57 -30.64 -2.75
N ASN A 11 45.20 -29.48 -2.60
CA ASN A 11 45.02 -28.59 -1.46
C ASN A 11 43.79 -27.69 -1.66
N ILE A 12 42.95 -27.61 -0.63
CA ILE A 12 41.76 -26.75 -0.65
C ILE A 12 42.21 -25.30 -0.37
N SER A 13 42.29 -24.47 -1.40
CA SER A 13 42.63 -23.04 -1.26
C SER A 13 41.40 -22.17 -1.49
N PHE A 14 41.14 -21.23 -0.58
CA PHE A 14 40.04 -20.26 -0.72
C PHE A 14 40.24 -19.27 -1.89
N GLN A 15 41.45 -19.21 -2.47
CA GLN A 15 41.76 -18.32 -3.60
C GLN A 15 41.17 -18.80 -4.92
N GLU A 16 40.84 -20.10 -5.05
CA GLU A 16 40.26 -20.66 -6.27
C GLU A 16 38.74 -20.52 -6.35
N LEU A 17 38.11 -20.05 -5.28
CA LEU A 17 36.67 -19.82 -5.24
C LEU A 17 36.31 -18.61 -6.09
N GLN A 18 35.89 -18.84 -7.34
CA GLN A 18 35.35 -17.79 -8.20
C GLN A 18 33.90 -17.47 -7.80
N LEU A 19 33.72 -16.46 -6.96
CA LEU A 19 32.40 -15.92 -6.62
C LEU A 19 31.98 -14.87 -7.66
N ASP A 20 30.93 -15.16 -8.43
CA ASP A 20 30.28 -14.15 -9.31
C ASP A 20 29.45 -13.16 -8.47
N ILE A 21 30.17 -12.33 -7.72
CA ILE A 21 29.58 -11.33 -6.82
C ILE A 21 28.84 -10.23 -7.60
N VAL A 22 29.22 -10.01 -8.86
CA VAL A 22 28.63 -9.02 -9.75
C VAL A 22 27.20 -9.42 -10.13
N GLY A 23 27.00 -10.67 -10.56
CA GLY A 23 25.67 -11.20 -10.85
C GLY A 23 24.77 -11.22 -9.60
N PHE A 24 25.34 -11.57 -8.45
CA PHE A 24 24.62 -11.60 -7.18
C PHE A 24 24.13 -10.20 -6.75
N LEU A 25 25.00 -9.19 -6.82
CA LEU A 25 24.67 -7.81 -6.47
C LEU A 25 23.59 -7.20 -7.38
N ALA A 26 23.64 -7.55 -8.67
CA ALA A 26 22.74 -6.98 -9.67
C ALA A 26 21.30 -7.52 -9.53
N ILE A 27 21.10 -8.79 -9.19
CA ILE A 27 19.77 -9.41 -9.26
C ILE A 27 19.12 -9.50 -7.89
N LEU A 28 19.91 -9.64 -6.82
CA LEU A 28 19.39 -9.99 -5.52
C LEU A 28 18.77 -8.78 -4.80
N GLY A 29 17.45 -8.86 -4.60
CA GLY A 29 16.72 -7.91 -3.76
C GLY A 29 16.06 -6.75 -4.47
N GLU A 30 16.10 -6.70 -5.82
CA GLU A 30 15.44 -5.65 -6.61
C GLU A 30 13.96 -5.49 -6.21
N GLY A 31 13.19 -6.58 -6.19
CA GLY A 31 11.77 -6.54 -5.82
C GLY A 31 11.53 -6.02 -4.39
N SER A 32 12.33 -6.46 -3.42
CA SER A 32 12.21 -6.05 -2.01
C SER A 32 12.58 -4.58 -1.80
N VAL A 33 13.56 -4.06 -2.55
CA VAL A 33 13.94 -2.64 -2.51
C VAL A 33 12.90 -1.77 -3.19
N LEU A 34 12.35 -2.22 -4.32
CA LEU A 34 11.27 -1.53 -5.03
C LEU A 34 10.00 -1.42 -4.19
N ALA A 35 9.60 -2.49 -3.51
CA ALA A 35 8.44 -2.50 -2.62
C ALA A 35 8.54 -1.46 -1.50
N ASN A 36 9.77 -1.19 -1.03
CA ASN A 36 10.04 -0.22 0.04
C ASN A 36 10.50 1.15 -0.49
N ALA A 37 10.62 1.34 -1.80
CA ALA A 37 11.26 2.51 -2.41
C ALA A 37 10.54 3.82 -2.06
N GLN A 38 9.22 3.84 -2.17
CA GLN A 38 8.39 5.03 -1.92
C GLN A 38 8.54 5.52 -0.48
N VAL A 39 8.44 4.61 0.49
CA VAL A 39 8.63 4.91 1.91
C VAL A 39 10.06 5.34 2.22
N SER A 40 11.04 4.62 1.66
CA SER A 40 12.47 4.89 1.88
C SER A 40 12.85 6.31 1.47
N THR A 41 12.40 6.71 0.28
CA THR A 41 12.67 8.02 -0.30
C THR A 41 11.89 9.14 0.37
N LEU A 42 10.77 8.84 1.05
CA LEU A 42 10.05 9.80 1.90
C LEU A 42 10.78 10.11 3.22
N SER A 43 11.61 9.19 3.73
CA SER A 43 12.38 9.39 4.98
C SER A 43 13.57 10.33 4.82
N ARG A 44 13.96 11.09 5.85
CA ARG A 44 15.20 11.91 5.83
C ARG A 44 16.45 11.04 5.92
N TRP A 45 16.33 9.81 6.41
CA TRP A 45 17.42 8.84 6.51
C TRP A 45 17.92 8.34 5.16
N ILE A 46 17.22 8.66 4.06
CA ILE A 46 17.65 8.26 2.71
C ILE A 46 19.02 8.82 2.32
N PHE A 47 19.42 9.98 2.87
CA PHE A 47 20.70 10.63 2.59
C PHE A 47 21.91 9.95 3.24
N LEU A 48 21.70 9.06 4.21
CA LEU A 48 22.78 8.37 4.91
C LEU A 48 23.49 7.38 3.95
N PRO A 49 24.82 7.52 3.75
CA PRO A 49 25.58 6.65 2.85
C PRO A 49 25.63 5.24 3.41
N ARG A 50 25.05 4.29 2.68
CA ARG A 50 24.88 2.90 3.12
C ARG A 50 24.95 1.95 1.94
N LEU A 51 25.08 0.67 2.24
CA LEU A 51 24.93 -0.36 1.23
C LEU A 51 23.45 -0.58 0.89
N LEU A 52 23.15 -0.63 -0.40
CA LEU A 52 21.84 -0.92 -0.94
C LEU A 52 21.94 -2.12 -1.89
N PRO A 53 21.13 -3.19 -1.69
CA PRO A 53 21.00 -4.23 -2.70
C PRO A 53 20.32 -3.64 -3.94
N ALA A 54 20.74 -4.08 -5.14
CA ALA A 54 20.14 -3.68 -6.43
C ALA A 54 19.81 -2.17 -6.56
N PRO A 55 20.77 -1.24 -6.36
CA PRO A 55 20.52 0.20 -6.36
C PRO A 55 19.97 0.73 -7.69
N GLN A 56 20.24 0.04 -8.81
CA GLN A 56 19.71 0.36 -10.13
C GLN A 56 18.18 0.40 -10.19
N ALA A 57 17.50 -0.34 -9.30
CA ALA A 57 16.04 -0.36 -9.23
C ALA A 57 15.44 1.04 -8.96
N LEU A 58 16.19 1.89 -8.26
CA LEU A 58 15.79 3.25 -7.88
C LEU A 58 16.24 4.31 -8.91
N MET A 59 16.96 3.91 -9.96
CA MET A 59 17.46 4.79 -11.03
C MET A 59 16.63 4.66 -12.30
N ARG A 60 15.31 4.86 -12.16
CA ARG A 60 14.37 4.74 -13.29
C ARG A 60 14.49 5.95 -14.23
N PRO A 61 14.37 5.78 -15.56
CA PRO A 61 14.38 6.93 -16.49
C PRO A 61 13.29 7.95 -16.22
N THR A 62 12.15 7.49 -15.69
CA THR A 62 11.00 8.30 -15.29
C THR A 62 10.60 7.94 -13.86
N ARG A 63 10.43 8.98 -13.04
CA ARG A 63 9.95 8.83 -11.66
C ARG A 63 8.42 8.75 -11.65
N PRO A 64 7.82 7.94 -10.76
CA PRO A 64 6.37 7.88 -10.61
C PRO A 64 5.84 9.23 -10.10
N SER A 65 4.73 9.71 -10.66
CA SER A 65 4.09 10.96 -10.23
C SER A 65 3.08 10.76 -9.09
N ASN A 66 2.56 9.54 -8.97
CA ASN A 66 1.50 9.17 -8.03
C ASN A 66 1.95 7.92 -7.24
N LEU A 67 1.33 7.69 -6.08
CA LEU A 67 1.53 6.44 -5.35
C LEU A 67 0.81 5.29 -6.06
N GLU A 68 1.19 4.06 -5.73
CA GLU A 68 0.58 2.88 -6.33
C GLU A 68 -0.82 2.68 -5.73
N PRO A 69 -1.89 2.79 -6.55
CA PRO A 69 -3.25 2.66 -6.05
C PRO A 69 -3.61 1.20 -5.79
N PHE A 70 -4.62 0.96 -4.95
CA PHE A 70 -5.17 -0.36 -4.70
C PHE A 70 -6.40 -0.63 -5.57
N PRO A 71 -6.60 -1.88 -6.03
CA PRO A 71 -7.77 -2.23 -6.82
C PRO A 71 -9.04 -2.20 -5.97
N GLY A 72 -10.07 -1.49 -6.45
CA GLY A 72 -11.36 -1.39 -5.79
C GLY A 72 -12.09 -0.12 -6.21
N PHE A 73 -13.39 -0.05 -5.95
CA PHE A 73 -14.23 1.05 -6.41
C PHE A 73 -14.60 1.94 -5.25
N VAL A 74 -14.40 3.26 -5.38
CA VAL A 74 -14.78 4.26 -4.39
C VAL A 74 -15.93 5.09 -4.95
N THR A 75 -17.04 5.16 -4.23
CA THR A 75 -18.20 5.94 -4.66
C THR A 75 -18.72 6.80 -3.52
N GLY A 76 -18.83 8.10 -3.74
CA GLY A 76 -19.47 9.03 -2.81
C GLY A 76 -20.97 8.82 -2.83
N ILE A 77 -21.56 8.68 -1.64
CA ILE A 77 -22.99 8.44 -1.46
C ILE A 77 -23.78 9.67 -1.91
N VAL A 78 -23.47 10.83 -1.32
CA VAL A 78 -24.17 12.08 -1.60
C VAL A 78 -23.50 12.91 -2.69
N SER A 79 -22.16 12.98 -2.69
CA SER A 79 -21.41 13.77 -3.67
C SER A 79 -21.49 13.19 -5.08
N GLY A 80 -21.74 11.88 -5.20
CA GLY A 80 -21.83 11.18 -6.48
C GLY A 80 -20.50 11.01 -7.21
N ASN A 81 -19.38 11.42 -6.61
CA ASN A 81 -18.05 11.19 -7.15
C ASN A 81 -17.77 9.68 -7.22
N HIS A 82 -17.13 9.22 -8.29
CA HIS A 82 -16.80 7.82 -8.48
C HIS A 82 -15.35 7.67 -8.97
N ARG A 83 -14.65 6.67 -8.43
CA ARG A 83 -13.33 6.23 -8.88
C ARG A 83 -13.27 4.70 -8.90
N ASP A 84 -12.53 4.19 -9.88
CA ASP A 84 -12.28 2.78 -10.17
C ASP A 84 -11.04 2.22 -9.46
N TYR A 85 -10.36 3.04 -8.65
CA TYR A 85 -9.26 2.64 -7.79
C TYR A 85 -9.34 3.32 -6.42
N ILE A 86 -8.67 2.72 -5.44
CA ILE A 86 -8.52 3.26 -4.09
C ILE A 86 -7.14 3.91 -3.98
N ASN A 87 -7.09 5.19 -3.59
CA ASN A 87 -5.81 5.87 -3.32
C ASN A 87 -5.00 5.13 -2.24
N HIS A 88 -3.67 5.18 -2.37
CA HIS A 88 -2.75 4.44 -1.50
C HIS A 88 -2.94 4.78 -0.01
N ILE A 89 -2.98 6.08 0.30
CA ILE A 89 -3.13 6.57 1.67
C ILE A 89 -4.51 6.24 2.26
N GLY A 90 -5.58 6.44 1.48
CA GLY A 90 -6.95 6.15 1.91
C GLY A 90 -7.13 4.67 2.31
N ASN A 91 -6.44 3.77 1.62
CA ASN A 91 -6.45 2.35 1.97
C ASN A 91 -5.64 2.04 3.26
N ILE A 92 -4.48 2.67 3.44
CA ILE A 92 -3.63 2.49 4.63
C ILE A 92 -4.33 2.98 5.90
N VAL A 93 -5.00 4.14 5.85
CA VAL A 93 -5.69 4.74 7.01
C VAL A 93 -6.77 3.79 7.54
N CYS A 94 -7.53 3.14 6.65
CA CYS A 94 -8.60 2.24 7.05
C CYS A 94 -8.13 0.81 7.37
N ASP A 95 -6.93 0.41 6.89
CA ASP A 95 -6.38 -0.95 7.05
C ASP A 95 -7.37 -2.03 6.55
N ALA A 96 -7.95 -1.81 5.38
CA ALA A 96 -9.11 -2.55 4.90
C ALA A 96 -8.80 -3.65 3.87
N ASN A 97 -7.55 -3.79 3.42
CA ASN A 97 -7.09 -4.96 2.63
C ASN A 97 -7.26 -6.30 3.37
N ASN A 98 -7.23 -6.28 4.70
CA ASN A 98 -7.36 -7.46 5.55
C ASN A 98 -8.82 -7.83 5.85
N LEU A 99 -9.80 -7.19 5.20
CA LEU A 99 -11.20 -7.58 5.33
C LEU A 99 -11.44 -8.98 4.72
N PRO A 100 -12.12 -9.89 5.44
CA PRO A 100 -12.55 -11.16 4.88
C PRO A 100 -13.58 -10.98 3.76
N ASP A 101 -13.79 -12.04 2.99
CA ASP A 101 -14.74 -12.05 1.87
C ASP A 101 -16.17 -11.77 2.36
N PHE A 102 -16.93 -11.03 1.56
CA PHE A 102 -18.34 -10.64 1.84
C PHE A 102 -18.57 -9.97 3.21
N CYS A 103 -17.54 -9.34 3.78
CA CYS A 103 -17.68 -8.60 5.03
C CYS A 103 -18.05 -7.14 4.80
N VAL A 104 -18.80 -6.57 5.74
CA VAL A 104 -19.12 -5.13 5.78
C VAL A 104 -18.47 -4.51 7.00
N ARG A 105 -17.79 -3.39 6.81
CA ARG A 105 -17.20 -2.60 7.89
C ARG A 105 -17.64 -1.14 7.77
N VAL A 106 -17.91 -0.51 8.89
CA VAL A 106 -18.27 0.91 8.96
C VAL A 106 -17.22 1.63 9.78
N VAL A 107 -16.72 2.74 9.26
CA VAL A 107 -15.73 3.58 9.95
C VAL A 107 -16.10 5.04 9.80
N HIS A 108 -15.90 5.81 10.86
CA HIS A 108 -15.98 7.25 10.84
C HIS A 108 -14.58 7.84 10.90
N ILE A 109 -14.22 8.67 9.91
CA ILE A 109 -12.90 9.30 9.83
C ILE A 109 -13.05 10.79 10.12
N LYS A 110 -12.26 11.28 11.08
CA LYS A 110 -12.10 12.70 11.37
C LYS A 110 -10.65 13.12 11.23
N ARG A 111 -10.43 14.31 10.69
CA ARG A 111 -9.11 14.95 10.70
C ARG A 111 -8.92 15.67 12.03
N VAL A 112 -7.89 15.29 12.78
CA VAL A 112 -7.59 15.84 14.13
C VAL A 112 -6.46 16.87 14.08
N GLY A 113 -5.55 16.75 13.12
CA GLY A 113 -4.39 17.64 12.99
C GLY A 113 -4.26 18.26 11.60
N ASP A 114 -3.69 19.46 11.54
CA ASP A 114 -3.31 20.15 10.29
C ASP A 114 -1.91 19.74 9.81
N GLN A 115 -1.26 18.80 10.51
CA GLN A 115 0.06 18.33 10.12
C GLN A 115 -0.01 17.51 8.83
N PRO A 116 0.92 17.71 7.87
CA PRO A 116 0.96 16.91 6.66
C PRO A 116 1.36 15.47 7.00
N LEU A 117 0.85 14.52 6.21
CA LEU A 117 1.19 13.10 6.34
C LEU A 117 2.70 12.90 6.10
N LYS A 118 3.39 12.26 7.04
CA LYS A 118 4.84 12.02 6.96
C LYS A 118 5.15 10.54 7.08
N SER A 119 6.34 10.15 6.63
CA SER A 119 6.90 8.85 7.01
C SER A 119 7.20 8.84 8.50
N LYS A 120 6.94 7.71 9.15
CA LYS A 120 7.28 7.54 10.56
C LYS A 120 8.80 7.65 10.72
N THR A 121 9.25 8.54 11.60
CA THR A 121 10.68 8.85 11.77
C THR A 121 11.48 7.61 12.22
N PHE A 122 10.85 6.75 13.01
CA PHE A 122 11.40 5.48 13.47
C PHE A 122 10.47 4.33 13.07
N GLY A 123 10.76 3.71 11.94
CA GLY A 123 10.07 2.54 11.43
C GLY A 123 11.03 1.37 11.18
N PRO A 124 10.52 0.17 10.83
CA PRO A 124 11.34 -1.01 10.53
C PRO A 124 12.40 -0.73 9.46
N LEU A 125 12.05 0.12 8.49
CA LEU A 125 12.96 0.52 7.43
C LEU A 125 14.17 1.30 7.98
N THR A 126 13.99 2.18 8.97
CA THR A 126 15.11 2.92 9.59
C THR A 126 16.14 1.96 10.20
N VAL A 127 15.71 0.84 10.78
CA VAL A 127 16.62 -0.19 11.30
C VAL A 127 17.44 -0.82 10.18
N VAL A 128 16.81 -1.17 9.05
CA VAL A 128 17.53 -1.72 7.89
C VAL A 128 18.52 -0.71 7.30
N LEU A 129 18.16 0.58 7.29
CA LEU A 129 19.06 1.65 6.87
C LEU A 129 20.30 1.72 7.77
N LEU A 130 20.12 1.60 9.09
CA LEU A 130 21.22 1.60 10.07
C LEU A 130 22.09 0.34 9.94
N ILE A 131 21.49 -0.83 9.66
CA ILE A 131 22.25 -2.05 9.36
C ILE A 131 23.11 -1.85 8.11
N GLY A 132 22.56 -1.28 7.03
CA GLY A 132 23.31 -0.99 5.81
C GLY A 132 24.44 0.01 6.01
N PHE A 133 24.25 1.00 6.89
CA PHE A 133 25.30 1.93 7.28
C PHE A 133 26.39 1.24 8.10
N ALA A 134 26.00 0.46 9.12
CA ALA A 134 26.93 -0.27 9.97
C ALA A 134 27.78 -1.26 9.16
N LEU A 135 27.17 -2.01 8.24
CA LEU A 135 27.87 -2.92 7.34
C LEU A 135 28.83 -2.17 6.40
N SER A 136 28.45 -0.98 5.92
CA SER A 136 29.36 -0.15 5.12
C SER A 136 30.61 0.27 5.90
N VAL A 137 30.46 0.62 7.18
CA VAL A 137 31.58 1.00 8.05
C VAL A 137 32.45 -0.21 8.39
N LEU A 138 31.82 -1.35 8.69
CA LEU A 138 32.54 -2.60 8.98
C LEU A 138 33.33 -3.08 7.77
N LEU A 139 32.74 -3.06 6.57
CA LEU A 139 33.43 -3.43 5.34
C LEU A 139 34.57 -2.46 5.04
N LEU A 140 34.37 -1.15 5.22
CA LEU A 140 35.45 -0.17 5.05
C LEU A 140 36.62 -0.45 6.01
N ALA A 141 36.34 -0.71 7.29
CA ALA A 141 37.35 -1.04 8.28
C ALA A 141 38.08 -2.36 7.94
N PHE A 142 37.33 -3.36 7.47
CA PHE A 142 37.90 -4.64 7.04
C PHE A 142 38.78 -4.50 5.79
N SER A 143 38.37 -3.69 4.81
CA SER A 143 39.17 -3.39 3.62
C SER A 143 40.45 -2.65 3.95
N ILE A 144 40.43 -1.73 4.93
CA ILE A 144 41.63 -1.04 5.42
C ILE A 144 42.55 -2.03 6.15
N TRP A 145 41.99 -2.93 6.96
CA TRP A 145 42.79 -3.93 7.67
C TRP A 145 43.48 -4.93 6.74
N GLN A 146 42.85 -5.24 5.61
CA GLN A 146 43.37 -6.15 4.59
C GLN A 146 44.23 -5.45 3.52
N ASP A 147 44.45 -4.13 3.65
CA ASP A 147 45.17 -3.29 2.69
C ASP A 147 44.66 -3.39 1.24
N ASP A 148 43.35 -3.57 1.05
CA ASP A 148 42.72 -3.71 -0.27
C ASP A 148 42.16 -2.37 -0.78
N GLY A 149 42.97 -1.68 -1.58
CA GLY A 149 42.62 -0.40 -2.18
C GLY A 149 41.38 -0.45 -3.10
N MET A 150 41.20 -1.55 -3.84
CA MET A 150 40.06 -1.69 -4.75
C MET A 150 38.75 -1.82 -3.97
N SER A 151 38.77 -2.57 -2.86
CA SER A 151 37.61 -2.69 -1.98
C SER A 151 37.27 -1.39 -1.24
N ILE A 152 38.27 -0.58 -0.86
CA ILE A 152 38.04 0.75 -0.27
C ILE A 152 37.29 1.64 -1.27
N ILE A 153 37.76 1.72 -2.51
CA ILE A 153 37.12 2.50 -3.58
C ILE A 153 35.70 1.99 -3.83
N ALA A 154 35.51 0.67 -3.94
CA ALA A 154 34.20 0.06 -4.11
C ALA A 154 33.23 0.46 -2.98
N THR A 155 33.70 0.43 -1.73
CA THR A 155 32.89 0.82 -0.55
C THR A 155 32.48 2.28 -0.61
N LEU A 156 33.40 3.18 -0.94
CA LEU A 156 33.10 4.62 -1.07
C LEU A 156 32.13 4.91 -2.20
N MET A 157 32.31 4.28 -3.37
CA MET A 157 31.44 4.46 -4.52
C MET A 157 30.02 3.92 -4.25
N LEU A 158 29.90 2.70 -3.74
CA LEU A 158 28.59 2.05 -3.52
C LEU A 158 27.83 2.67 -2.32
N SER A 159 28.53 3.08 -1.27
CA SER A 159 27.91 3.81 -0.16
C SER A 159 27.49 5.22 -0.57
N GLY A 160 28.33 5.95 -1.31
CA GLY A 160 28.02 7.27 -1.86
C GLY A 160 26.87 7.24 -2.88
N LEU A 161 26.78 6.18 -3.68
CA LEU A 161 25.70 5.95 -4.62
C LEU A 161 24.33 5.96 -3.92
N SER A 162 24.22 5.36 -2.73
CA SER A 162 22.97 5.36 -1.99
C SER A 162 22.51 6.77 -1.57
N SER A 163 23.45 7.64 -1.17
CA SER A 163 23.17 9.05 -0.86
C SER A 163 22.77 9.82 -2.13
N LEU A 164 23.43 9.55 -3.26
CA LEU A 164 23.10 10.14 -4.56
C LEU A 164 21.69 9.76 -5.02
N ILE A 165 21.33 8.48 -4.89
CA ILE A 165 19.98 7.97 -5.15
C ILE A 165 18.97 8.64 -4.20
N GLY A 166 19.35 8.83 -2.94
CA GLY A 166 18.53 9.52 -1.95
C GLY A 166 18.25 10.97 -2.34
N LEU A 167 19.26 11.70 -2.80
CA LEU A 167 19.10 13.07 -3.31
C LEU A 167 18.23 13.11 -4.57
N SER A 168 18.43 12.16 -5.49
CA SER A 168 17.72 12.08 -6.77
C SER A 168 16.22 11.82 -6.59
N ASN A 169 15.88 10.96 -5.64
CA ASN A 169 14.52 10.46 -5.45
C ASN A 169 13.83 11.02 -4.21
N LYS A 170 14.45 11.93 -3.46
CA LYS A 170 13.82 12.56 -2.30
C LYS A 170 12.53 13.24 -2.72
N TRP A 171 11.43 12.93 -2.03
CA TRP A 171 10.14 13.52 -2.29
C TRP A 171 9.37 13.80 -0.99
N GLN A 172 8.31 14.58 -1.12
CA GLN A 172 7.34 14.90 -0.07
C GLN A 172 5.92 14.72 -0.62
N LEU A 173 5.03 14.20 0.23
CA LEU A 173 3.62 14.04 -0.09
C LEU A 173 2.90 15.35 0.23
N GLU A 174 2.21 15.92 -0.76
CA GLU A 174 1.30 17.03 -0.54
C GLU A 174 -0.12 16.57 -0.85
N LEU A 175 -0.96 16.58 0.18
CA LEU A 175 -2.36 16.23 0.04
C LEU A 175 -3.15 17.48 -0.37
N PRO A 176 -4.00 17.39 -1.40
CA PRO A 176 -4.71 18.54 -1.94
C PRO A 176 -5.74 19.07 -0.96
N THR A 177 -5.59 20.34 -0.56
CA THR A 177 -6.54 21.03 0.31
C THR A 177 -7.55 21.83 -0.49
N ARG A 178 -8.66 22.23 0.13
CA ARG A 178 -9.69 23.04 -0.53
C ARG A 178 -9.28 24.51 -0.39
N PRO A 179 -9.28 25.30 -1.48
CA PRO A 179 -8.93 26.71 -1.37
C PRO A 179 -9.93 27.49 -0.50
N ASP A 180 -11.21 27.12 -0.51
CA ASP A 180 -12.25 27.73 0.33
C ASP A 180 -12.87 26.71 1.29
N LYS A 181 -12.40 26.70 2.55
CA LYS A 181 -12.90 25.82 3.62
C LYS A 181 -14.27 26.26 4.18
N ASN A 182 -14.67 27.51 3.99
CA ASN A 182 -15.85 28.09 4.67
C ASN A 182 -17.16 27.83 3.93
N ARG A 183 -17.11 27.43 2.66
CA ARG A 183 -18.31 27.10 1.89
C ARG A 183 -18.96 25.81 2.41
N LYS A 184 -20.27 25.84 2.62
CA LYS A 184 -21.08 24.65 2.95
C LYS A 184 -21.01 23.65 1.80
N VAL A 185 -20.60 22.43 2.13
CA VAL A 185 -20.47 21.30 1.20
C VAL A 185 -21.38 20.16 1.67
N PRO A 186 -21.84 19.29 0.75
CA PRO A 186 -22.56 18.08 1.13
C PRO A 186 -21.68 17.16 1.99
N ARG A 187 -22.28 16.13 2.59
CA ARG A 187 -21.55 15.12 3.36
C ARG A 187 -20.63 14.31 2.45
N GLY A 188 -19.41 14.04 2.92
CA GLY A 188 -18.40 13.27 2.20
C GLY A 188 -18.47 11.76 2.45
N ASP A 189 -19.64 11.24 2.82
CA ASP A 189 -19.78 9.81 3.09
C ASP A 189 -19.61 9.03 1.78
N LEU A 190 -18.87 7.92 1.85
CA LEU A 190 -18.53 7.11 0.69
C LEU A 190 -18.55 5.62 1.01
N VAL A 191 -18.67 4.82 -0.05
CA VAL A 191 -18.57 3.37 0.01
C VAL A 191 -17.39 2.92 -0.84
N ILE A 192 -16.58 2.05 -0.27
CA ILE A 192 -15.49 1.36 -0.94
C ILE A 192 -15.89 -0.09 -1.14
N ARG A 193 -15.91 -0.52 -2.40
CA ARG A 193 -16.14 -1.92 -2.79
C ARG A 193 -14.83 -2.57 -3.19
N TYR A 194 -14.45 -3.61 -2.48
CA TYR A 194 -13.27 -4.42 -2.80
C TYR A 194 -13.64 -5.56 -3.76
N LEU A 195 -12.66 -6.07 -4.50
CA LEU A 195 -12.85 -7.17 -5.45
C LEU A 195 -13.32 -8.49 -4.81
N LYS A 196 -13.08 -8.68 -3.51
CA LYS A 196 -13.53 -9.83 -2.72
C LYS A 196 -15.02 -9.80 -2.35
N GLY A 197 -15.78 -8.83 -2.86
CA GLY A 197 -17.18 -8.62 -2.51
C GLY A 197 -17.40 -8.07 -1.10
N SER A 198 -16.35 -7.55 -0.46
CA SER A 198 -16.43 -6.85 0.82
C SER A 198 -16.64 -5.35 0.62
N PHE A 199 -17.32 -4.74 1.58
CA PHE A 199 -17.69 -3.33 1.56
C PHE A 199 -17.16 -2.61 2.80
N LEU A 200 -16.65 -1.40 2.58
CA LEU A 200 -16.26 -0.48 3.64
C LEU A 200 -17.05 0.82 3.46
N VAL A 201 -17.90 1.13 4.43
CA VAL A 201 -18.60 2.42 4.49
C VAL A 201 -17.75 3.37 5.32
N VAL A 202 -17.33 4.46 4.69
CA VAL A 202 -16.55 5.51 5.34
C VAL A 202 -17.43 6.74 5.50
N ARG A 203 -17.73 7.07 6.75
CA ARG A 203 -18.44 8.30 7.11
C ARG A 203 -17.42 9.40 7.37
N CYS A 204 -17.43 10.47 6.60
CA CYS A 204 -16.46 11.56 6.79
C CYS A 204 -16.95 12.89 6.20
N GLU A 205 -16.27 13.96 6.55
CA GLU A 205 -16.47 15.26 5.93
C GLU A 205 -15.95 15.27 4.48
N GLU A 206 -16.55 16.06 3.61
CA GLU A 206 -16.17 16.14 2.18
C GLU A 206 -14.70 16.52 1.99
N ASP A 207 -14.14 17.34 2.88
CA ASP A 207 -12.72 17.69 2.83
C ASP A 207 -11.81 16.47 3.01
N VAL A 208 -12.15 15.57 3.94
CA VAL A 208 -11.42 14.31 4.19
C VAL A 208 -11.64 13.32 3.04
N ALA A 209 -12.88 13.18 2.57
CA ALA A 209 -13.22 12.30 1.46
C ALA A 209 -12.44 12.68 0.19
N ARG A 210 -12.39 13.97 -0.11
CA ARG A 210 -11.69 14.51 -1.27
C ARG A 210 -10.19 14.34 -1.13
N GLU A 211 -9.63 14.65 0.04
CA GLU A 211 -8.20 14.52 0.30
C GLU A 211 -7.71 13.07 0.22
N LEU A 212 -8.45 12.12 0.81
CA LEU A 212 -8.03 10.72 0.89
C LEU A 212 -8.38 9.91 -0.34
N TYR A 213 -9.49 10.20 -1.04
CA TYR A 213 -10.01 9.30 -2.08
C TYR A 213 -10.26 9.96 -3.44
N PHE A 214 -10.79 11.18 -3.52
CA PHE A 214 -11.27 11.74 -4.80
C PHE A 214 -10.34 12.75 -5.47
N ALA A 215 -9.40 13.35 -4.76
CA ALA A 215 -8.43 14.25 -5.36
C ALA A 215 -7.16 13.48 -5.76
N PRO A 216 -6.49 13.90 -6.85
CA PRO A 216 -5.19 13.34 -7.21
C PRO A 216 -4.15 13.77 -6.17
N GLU A 217 -3.41 12.80 -5.62
CA GLU A 217 -2.27 13.05 -4.76
C GLU A 217 -1.04 13.37 -5.62
N GLY A 218 -0.31 14.45 -5.27
CA GLY A 218 0.88 14.88 -5.99
C GLY A 218 2.16 14.49 -5.25
N ILE A 219 3.09 13.84 -5.95
CA ILE A 219 4.44 13.61 -5.45
C ILE A 219 5.33 14.80 -5.84
N HIS A 220 5.74 15.59 -4.84
CA HIS A 220 6.68 16.69 -5.05
C HIS A 220 8.11 16.23 -4.76
N TYR A 221 8.90 16.08 -5.83
CA TYR A 221 10.31 15.74 -5.73
C TYR A 221 11.17 16.96 -5.37
N LEU A 222 12.22 16.74 -4.58
CA LEU A 222 13.21 17.77 -4.25
C LEU A 222 13.89 18.32 -5.50
N ILE A 223 14.25 17.43 -6.45
CA ILE A 223 14.72 17.82 -7.77
C ILE A 223 13.53 17.81 -8.72
N THR A 224 13.06 18.98 -9.13
CA THR A 224 11.91 19.16 -10.02
C THR A 224 12.30 19.04 -11.50
N HIS A 225 13.49 19.50 -11.87
CA HIS A 225 13.94 19.54 -13.27
C HIS A 225 14.32 18.14 -13.80
N ALA A 226 13.61 17.68 -14.83
CA ALA A 226 13.84 16.37 -15.46
C ALA A 226 15.26 16.18 -16.06
N PRO A 227 15.89 17.18 -16.72
CA PRO A 227 17.26 17.02 -17.22
C PRO A 227 18.29 16.79 -16.12
N VAL A 228 18.15 17.52 -15.00
CA VAL A 228 19.03 17.38 -13.83
C VAL A 228 18.90 15.98 -13.23
N TYR A 229 17.67 15.47 -13.11
CA TYR A 229 17.44 14.10 -12.65
C TYR A 229 18.09 13.05 -13.57
N ARG A 230 17.93 13.19 -14.90
CA ARG A 230 18.54 12.26 -15.86
C ARG A 230 20.06 12.27 -15.80
N LEU A 231 20.67 13.45 -15.64
CA LEU A 231 22.11 13.58 -15.46
C LEU A 231 22.56 12.89 -14.16
N LEU A 232 21.82 13.09 -13.06
CA LEU A 232 22.12 12.49 -11.77
C LEU A 232 21.99 10.96 -11.81
N SER A 233 20.99 10.45 -12.53
CA SER A 233 20.83 9.02 -12.78
C SER A 233 21.96 8.45 -13.64
N LEU A 234 22.43 9.19 -14.66
CA LEU A 234 23.58 8.78 -15.47
C LEU A 234 24.86 8.69 -14.63
N ILE A 235 25.13 9.70 -13.80
CA ILE A 235 26.24 9.71 -12.85
C ILE A 235 26.11 8.53 -11.89
N GLY A 236 24.91 8.27 -11.36
CA GLY A 236 24.63 7.14 -10.48
C GLY A 236 24.94 5.80 -11.14
N THR A 237 24.54 5.58 -12.39
CA THR A 237 24.87 4.36 -13.12
C THR A 237 26.37 4.21 -13.36
N MET A 238 27.09 5.29 -13.66
CA MET A 238 28.56 5.25 -13.80
C MET A 238 29.25 4.91 -12.47
N VAL A 239 28.79 5.50 -11.35
CA VAL A 239 29.30 5.20 -10.01
C VAL A 239 29.00 3.75 -9.63
N LEU A 240 27.82 3.24 -9.98
CA LEU A 240 27.47 1.83 -9.79
C LEU A 240 28.43 0.92 -10.55
N MET A 241 28.57 1.11 -11.86
CA MET A 241 29.46 0.29 -12.69
C MET A 241 30.91 0.34 -12.19
N GLY A 242 31.42 1.53 -11.84
CA GLY A 242 32.76 1.68 -11.28
C GLY A 242 32.92 0.96 -9.94
N GLY A 243 31.93 1.07 -9.05
CA GLY A 243 31.94 0.37 -7.75
C GLY A 243 31.93 -1.15 -7.90
N VAL A 244 31.13 -1.68 -8.83
CA VAL A 244 31.05 -3.12 -9.13
C VAL A 244 32.36 -3.63 -9.74
N ILE A 245 32.96 -2.90 -10.68
CA ILE A 245 34.25 -3.27 -11.28
C ILE A 245 35.36 -3.31 -10.20
N CYS A 246 35.38 -2.32 -9.31
CA CYS A 246 36.35 -2.29 -8.21
C CYS A 246 36.14 -3.47 -7.24
N LEU A 247 34.89 -3.83 -6.95
CA LEU A 247 34.57 -4.98 -6.10
C LEU A 247 34.98 -6.32 -6.75
N ALA A 248 34.77 -6.46 -8.06
CA ALA A 248 35.16 -7.67 -8.79
C ALA A 248 36.69 -7.89 -8.80
N ASN A 249 37.47 -6.81 -8.69
CA ASN A 249 38.92 -6.85 -8.62
C ASN A 249 39.48 -6.84 -7.18
N ALA A 250 38.61 -6.87 -6.17
CA ALA A 250 39.01 -6.95 -4.77
C ALA A 250 39.50 -8.36 -4.38
N GLN A 251 40.19 -8.47 -3.26
CA GLN A 251 40.61 -9.75 -2.72
C GLN A 251 39.42 -10.62 -2.32
N ILE A 252 39.55 -11.94 -2.52
CA ILE A 252 38.47 -12.92 -2.25
C ILE A 252 37.96 -12.86 -0.81
N GLN A 253 38.83 -12.56 0.17
CA GLN A 253 38.45 -12.46 1.58
C GLN A 253 37.42 -11.35 1.80
N VAL A 254 37.63 -10.19 1.16
CA VAL A 254 36.73 -9.04 1.27
C VAL A 254 35.48 -9.25 0.42
N GLN A 255 35.60 -9.90 -0.73
CA GLN A 255 34.44 -10.29 -1.55
C GLN A 255 33.47 -11.21 -0.79
N ILE A 256 33.98 -12.19 -0.02
CA ILE A 256 33.12 -13.05 0.82
C ILE A 256 32.40 -12.21 1.89
N ALA A 257 33.09 -11.26 2.52
CA ALA A 257 32.48 -10.35 3.51
C ALA A 257 31.38 -9.47 2.89
N TRP A 258 31.60 -8.98 1.67
CA TRP A 258 30.59 -8.26 0.88
C TRP A 258 29.39 -9.13 0.55
N ALA A 259 29.61 -10.36 0.08
CA ALA A 259 28.54 -11.30 -0.23
C ALA A 259 27.67 -11.59 1.01
N GLY A 260 28.29 -11.85 2.16
CA GLY A 260 27.58 -12.05 3.43
C GLY A 260 26.78 -10.82 3.87
N SER A 261 27.36 -9.62 3.71
CA SER A 261 26.69 -8.36 4.03
C SER A 261 25.45 -8.12 3.15
N TYR A 262 25.55 -8.38 1.84
CA TYR A 262 24.42 -8.25 0.92
C TYR A 262 23.33 -9.31 1.15
N MET A 263 23.71 -10.54 1.49
CA MET A 263 22.75 -11.58 1.91
C MET A 263 21.96 -11.13 3.14
N LEU A 264 22.64 -10.61 4.16
CA LEU A 264 22.00 -10.10 5.38
C LEU A 264 21.07 -8.91 5.08
N LEU A 265 21.52 -7.97 4.24
CA LEU A 265 20.71 -6.83 3.84
C LEU A 265 19.48 -7.26 3.06
N ASN A 266 19.62 -8.17 2.10
CA ASN A 266 18.50 -8.67 1.32
C ASN A 266 17.46 -9.37 2.19
N ALA A 267 17.90 -10.24 3.12
CA ALA A 267 17.01 -10.86 4.10
C ALA A 267 16.29 -9.80 4.95
N SER A 268 17.00 -8.76 5.39
CA SER A 268 16.43 -7.65 6.16
C SER A 268 15.39 -6.85 5.36
N TYR A 269 15.67 -6.54 4.10
CA TYR A 269 14.74 -5.85 3.20
C TYR A 269 13.50 -6.70 2.90
N TRP A 270 13.67 -8.02 2.74
CA TRP A 270 12.56 -8.95 2.54
C TRP A 270 11.66 -9.03 3.77
N ILE A 271 12.24 -9.12 4.97
CA ILE A 271 11.48 -9.10 6.24
C ILE A 271 10.66 -7.81 6.34
N VAL A 272 11.26 -6.65 6.02
CA VAL A 272 10.53 -5.38 6.06
C VAL A 272 9.46 -5.29 4.97
N ALA A 273 9.71 -5.81 3.77
CA ALA A 273 8.70 -5.87 2.71
C ALA A 273 7.50 -6.76 3.09
N ALA A 274 7.71 -7.77 3.94
CA ALA A 274 6.63 -8.62 4.46
C ALA A 274 5.81 -7.98 5.59
N LEU A 275 6.28 -6.87 6.18
CA LEU A 275 5.55 -6.16 7.22
C LEU A 275 4.41 -5.31 6.63
N PRO A 276 3.32 -5.09 7.40
CA PRO A 276 2.19 -4.32 6.91
C PRO A 276 2.57 -2.86 6.65
N SER A 277 2.18 -2.35 5.49
CA SER A 277 2.53 -1.00 5.01
C SER A 277 2.19 0.12 5.98
N LYS A 278 1.17 -0.05 6.84
CA LYS A 278 0.81 0.92 7.88
C LYS A 278 1.96 1.28 8.82
N MET A 279 2.91 0.37 9.05
CA MET A 279 4.02 0.59 10.00
C MET A 279 4.99 1.69 9.54
N HIS A 280 4.96 2.01 8.26
CA HIS A 280 5.85 2.97 7.61
C HIS A 280 5.30 4.40 7.58
N TRP A 281 3.99 4.54 7.71
CA TRP A 281 3.29 5.81 7.58
C TRP A 281 2.85 6.31 8.96
N ASP A 282 2.97 7.62 9.17
CA ASP A 282 2.39 8.27 10.33
C ASP A 282 0.99 8.78 9.98
N THR A 283 -0.05 8.03 10.38
CA THR A 283 -1.45 8.37 10.14
C THR A 283 -2.08 9.14 11.31
N SER A 284 -1.29 9.68 12.22
CA SER A 284 -1.78 10.37 13.44
C SER A 284 -2.66 11.59 13.16
N CYS A 285 -2.61 12.17 11.95
CA CYS A 285 -3.49 13.26 11.54
C CYS A 285 -4.97 12.84 11.38
N TYR A 286 -5.25 11.54 11.25
CA TYR A 286 -6.59 10.98 11.11
C TYR A 286 -6.96 10.12 12.31
N GLN A 287 -8.15 10.37 12.85
CA GLN A 287 -8.79 9.50 13.84
C GLN A 287 -9.83 8.63 13.13
N VAL A 288 -9.63 7.32 13.19
CA VAL A 288 -10.55 6.32 12.65
C VAL A 288 -11.34 5.72 13.81
N ILE A 289 -12.62 6.05 13.89
CA ILE A 289 -13.56 5.56 14.90
C ILE A 289 -14.35 4.42 14.24
N PRO A 290 -14.16 3.17 14.67
CA PRO A 290 -14.92 2.05 14.12
C PRO A 290 -16.39 2.12 14.58
N GLU A 291 -17.32 1.83 13.68
CA GLU A 291 -18.74 1.69 14.02
C GLU A 291 -19.14 0.21 13.84
N CYS A 292 -20.14 -0.22 14.61
CA CYS A 292 -20.55 -1.62 14.69
C CYS A 292 -21.87 -1.85 13.94
N LEU A 293 -22.01 -3.05 13.39
CA LEU A 293 -23.28 -3.56 12.85
C LEU A 293 -23.81 -4.65 13.76
N THR A 294 -25.12 -4.91 13.65
CA THR A 294 -25.71 -6.10 14.26
C THR A 294 -25.04 -7.36 13.70
N GLY A 295 -24.48 -8.20 14.58
CA GLY A 295 -23.70 -9.39 14.18
C GLY A 295 -22.22 -9.13 13.86
N SER A 296 -21.69 -7.92 14.09
CA SER A 296 -20.25 -7.64 13.95
C SER A 296 -19.40 -8.47 14.91
N GLU A 297 -18.25 -8.95 14.42
CA GLU A 297 -17.26 -9.62 15.23
C GLU A 297 -16.45 -8.63 16.08
N MET A 298 -16.93 -8.36 17.30
CA MET A 298 -16.31 -7.41 18.24
C MET A 298 -14.86 -7.77 18.65
N LYS A 299 -14.43 -9.03 18.41
CA LYS A 299 -13.07 -9.49 18.74
C LYS A 299 -12.04 -9.11 17.68
N LYS A 300 -12.47 -8.83 16.44
CA LYS A 300 -11.58 -8.46 15.33
C LYS A 300 -11.46 -6.95 15.24
N LYS A 301 -10.28 -6.48 14.81
CA LYS A 301 -9.99 -5.06 14.63
C LYS A 301 -10.99 -4.44 13.66
N GLY A 302 -11.67 -3.38 14.09
CA GLY A 302 -12.60 -2.62 13.25
C GLY A 302 -13.96 -3.28 13.04
N PHE A 303 -14.32 -4.27 13.87
CA PHE A 303 -15.68 -4.82 14.00
C PHE A 303 -16.36 -5.23 12.68
N PRO A 304 -15.68 -6.01 11.82
CA PRO A 304 -16.28 -6.44 10.56
C PRO A 304 -17.54 -7.30 10.83
N SER A 305 -18.58 -7.07 10.04
CA SER A 305 -19.79 -7.88 10.00
C SER A 305 -19.69 -8.90 8.86
N PRO A 306 -19.52 -10.19 9.15
CA PRO A 306 -19.48 -11.22 8.12
C PRO A 306 -20.86 -11.41 7.49
N SER A 307 -20.90 -11.71 6.20
CA SER A 307 -22.11 -12.06 5.46
C SER A 307 -21.90 -13.35 4.70
N LYS A 308 -22.98 -14.10 4.44
CA LYS A 308 -22.92 -15.39 3.74
C LYS A 308 -22.83 -15.22 2.22
N SER A 309 -23.36 -14.11 1.69
CA SER A 309 -23.40 -13.82 0.26
C SER A 309 -23.09 -12.37 -0.04
N TYR A 310 -22.73 -12.08 -1.30
CA TYR A 310 -22.54 -10.72 -1.79
C TYR A 310 -23.80 -9.87 -1.64
N THR A 311 -24.98 -10.44 -1.94
CA THR A 311 -26.27 -9.75 -1.83
C THR A 311 -26.58 -9.35 -0.40
N GLU A 312 -26.23 -10.19 0.59
CA GLU A 312 -26.36 -9.86 2.01
C GLU A 312 -25.38 -8.75 2.44
N ALA A 313 -24.13 -8.80 1.95
CA ALA A 313 -23.16 -7.74 2.23
C ALA A 313 -23.58 -6.40 1.61
N LEU A 314 -24.13 -6.43 0.38
CA LEU A 314 -24.69 -5.26 -0.29
C LEU A 314 -25.89 -4.71 0.48
N TRP A 315 -26.80 -5.58 0.94
CA TRP A 315 -27.94 -5.20 1.77
C TRP A 315 -27.52 -4.49 3.07
N LYS A 316 -26.60 -5.09 3.84
CA LYS A 316 -26.06 -4.48 5.06
C LYS A 316 -25.41 -3.12 4.78
N THR A 317 -24.74 -2.98 3.64
CA THR A 317 -24.16 -1.70 3.22
C THR A 317 -25.25 -0.67 2.95
N ILE A 318 -26.30 -1.03 2.20
CA ILE A 318 -27.47 -0.17 1.92
C ILE A 318 -28.18 0.25 3.20
N CYS A 319 -28.26 -0.62 4.21
CA CYS A 319 -28.82 -0.29 5.52
C CYS A 319 -28.09 0.88 6.19
N VAL A 320 -26.76 0.90 6.10
CA VAL A 320 -25.93 1.96 6.71
C VAL A 320 -25.97 3.24 5.88
N THR A 321 -25.93 3.12 4.54
CA THR A 321 -25.93 4.29 3.66
C THR A 321 -27.30 4.95 3.53
N LYS A 322 -28.38 4.19 3.71
CA LYS A 322 -29.79 4.60 3.49
C LYS A 322 -30.08 5.11 2.07
N ASP A 323 -29.18 4.78 1.14
CA ASP A 323 -29.24 5.18 -0.25
C ASP A 323 -28.66 4.08 -1.15
N THR A 324 -29.15 4.05 -2.39
CA THR A 324 -28.86 3.04 -3.42
C THR A 324 -28.23 3.63 -4.67
N ASP A 325 -28.21 4.96 -4.82
CA ASP A 325 -27.75 5.63 -6.05
C ASP A 325 -26.26 5.33 -6.34
N TRP A 326 -25.46 5.17 -5.28
CA TRP A 326 -24.05 4.77 -5.38
C TRP A 326 -23.86 3.34 -5.93
N VAL A 327 -24.84 2.44 -5.72
CA VAL A 327 -24.79 1.05 -6.21
C VAL A 327 -24.82 1.04 -7.74
N ARG A 328 -25.67 1.90 -8.33
CA ARG A 328 -25.76 2.07 -9.78
C ARG A 328 -24.50 2.72 -10.35
N LYS A 329 -24.00 3.79 -9.73
CA LYS A 329 -22.77 4.49 -10.18
C LYS A 329 -21.52 3.61 -10.14
N SER A 330 -21.45 2.71 -9.16
CA SER A 330 -20.33 1.79 -9.01
C SER A 330 -20.43 0.52 -9.85
N SER A 331 -21.51 0.34 -10.62
CA SER A 331 -21.83 -0.92 -11.31
C SER A 331 -21.73 -2.11 -10.34
N ALA A 332 -22.28 -1.94 -9.13
CA ALA A 332 -22.25 -2.96 -8.08
C ALA A 332 -23.29 -4.06 -8.27
N CYS A 333 -24.25 -3.86 -9.17
CA CYS A 333 -25.20 -4.87 -9.59
C CYS A 333 -25.48 -4.75 -11.10
N PRO A 334 -25.93 -5.83 -11.75
CA PRO A 334 -26.41 -5.81 -13.13
C PRO A 334 -27.52 -4.79 -13.37
N ASP A 335 -27.58 -4.27 -14.60
CA ASP A 335 -28.64 -3.38 -15.06
C ASP A 335 -29.83 -4.21 -15.59
N THR A 336 -30.62 -4.75 -14.66
CA THR A 336 -31.84 -5.51 -14.99
C THR A 336 -33.02 -5.04 -14.15
N LYS A 337 -34.23 -5.27 -14.65
CA LYS A 337 -35.48 -4.91 -13.96
C LYS A 337 -35.59 -5.55 -12.58
N ALA A 338 -35.19 -6.83 -12.45
CA ALA A 338 -35.17 -7.52 -11.17
C ALA A 338 -34.26 -6.82 -10.15
N TRP A 339 -33.08 -6.34 -10.57
CA TRP A 339 -32.18 -5.59 -9.69
C TRP A 339 -32.71 -4.19 -9.36
N ASP A 340 -33.39 -3.52 -10.29
CA ASP A 340 -34.04 -2.21 -10.02
C ASP A 340 -35.12 -2.34 -8.95
N GLU A 341 -35.93 -3.37 -9.05
CA GLU A 341 -37.00 -3.63 -8.10
C GLU A 341 -36.44 -4.07 -6.75
N TRP A 342 -35.40 -4.92 -6.75
CA TRP A 342 -34.68 -5.32 -5.54
C TRP A 342 -34.05 -4.12 -4.82
N LEU A 343 -33.41 -3.19 -5.55
CA LEU A 343 -32.86 -1.98 -4.94
C LEU A 343 -33.95 -1.07 -4.37
N ARG A 344 -35.13 -1.03 -5.00
CA ARG A 344 -36.27 -0.27 -4.48
C ARG A 344 -36.80 -0.88 -3.18
N GLU A 345 -36.97 -2.20 -3.14
CA GLU A 345 -37.36 -2.93 -1.91
C GLU A 345 -36.33 -2.73 -0.80
N ALA A 346 -35.04 -2.89 -1.12
CA ALA A 346 -33.94 -2.64 -0.18
C ALA A 346 -33.96 -1.19 0.33
N LYS A 347 -34.14 -0.20 -0.55
CA LYS A 347 -34.20 1.22 -0.13
C LYS A 347 -35.38 1.50 0.80
N ALA A 348 -36.52 0.85 0.59
CA ALA A 348 -37.68 0.98 1.47
C ALA A 348 -37.37 0.42 2.86
N CYS A 349 -36.84 -0.82 2.94
CA CYS A 349 -36.50 -1.47 4.20
C CYS A 349 -35.34 -0.77 4.95
N SER A 350 -34.41 -0.12 4.24
CA SER A 350 -33.26 0.55 4.89
C SER A 350 -33.62 1.84 5.62
N GLN A 351 -34.78 2.44 5.34
CA GLN A 351 -35.24 3.63 6.08
C GLN A 351 -35.51 3.31 7.56
N ASP A 352 -35.92 2.09 7.85
CA ASP A 352 -36.27 1.61 9.20
C ASP A 352 -35.05 1.34 10.08
N VAL A 353 -33.83 1.40 9.53
CA VAL A 353 -32.57 1.21 10.26
C VAL A 353 -32.41 2.27 11.35
N ARG A 354 -32.27 1.82 12.60
CA ARG A 354 -32.06 2.67 13.78
C ARG A 354 -30.65 2.50 14.34
N LEU A 355 -30.20 3.51 15.05
CA LEU A 355 -29.00 3.41 15.89
C LEU A 355 -29.42 2.77 17.22
N VAL A 356 -28.66 1.78 17.68
CA VAL A 356 -28.90 1.12 18.97
C VAL A 356 -28.28 2.00 20.06
N ASP A 357 -29.12 2.61 20.89
CA ASP A 357 -28.70 3.46 22.01
C ASP A 357 -28.23 2.66 23.24
N ASP A 358 -28.40 1.34 23.23
CA ASP A 358 -28.03 0.46 24.34
C ASP A 358 -26.51 0.25 24.42
N LYS A 359 -25.90 0.84 25.44
CA LYS A 359 -24.45 0.82 25.70
C LYS A 359 -23.91 -0.56 26.06
N GLU A 360 -24.74 -1.47 26.57
CA GLU A 360 -24.30 -2.83 26.93
C GLU A 360 -24.13 -3.71 25.69
N ILE A 361 -25.09 -3.62 24.76
CA ILE A 361 -25.07 -4.35 23.48
C ILE A 361 -23.99 -3.77 22.57
N SER A 362 -23.87 -2.45 22.54
CA SER A 362 -22.90 -1.75 21.69
C SER A 362 -21.49 -1.66 22.29
N LYS A 363 -21.31 -2.05 23.56
CA LYS A 363 -20.08 -1.89 24.34
C LYS A 363 -19.53 -0.45 24.33
N GLY A 364 -20.42 0.54 24.18
CA GLY A 364 -20.08 1.96 24.13
C GLY A 364 -19.73 2.50 22.74
N GLU A 365 -19.80 1.69 21.68
CA GLU A 365 -19.58 2.12 20.30
C GLU A 365 -20.90 2.44 19.57
N ILE A 366 -20.86 3.15 18.44
CA ILE A 366 -22.06 3.42 17.64
C ILE A 366 -22.46 2.13 16.92
N MET A 367 -23.67 1.62 17.17
CA MET A 367 -24.17 0.38 16.56
C MET A 367 -25.38 0.61 15.67
N TRP A 368 -25.36 0.01 14.48
CA TRP A 368 -26.45 0.02 13.51
C TRP A 368 -27.30 -1.25 13.61
N GLU A 369 -28.60 -1.09 13.81
CA GLU A 369 -29.57 -2.19 13.80
C GLU A 369 -29.93 -2.56 12.36
N VAL A 370 -29.55 -3.75 11.92
CA VAL A 370 -29.88 -4.23 10.57
C VAL A 370 -31.25 -4.93 10.62
N PRO A 371 -32.27 -4.45 9.87
CA PRO A 371 -33.58 -5.08 9.83
C PRO A 371 -33.51 -6.52 9.32
N VAL A 372 -34.40 -7.36 9.86
CA VAL A 372 -34.56 -8.74 9.40
C VAL A 372 -35.29 -8.72 8.06
N TRP A 373 -34.52 -8.82 6.97
CA TRP A 373 -35.01 -8.98 5.61
C TRP A 373 -34.17 -10.07 4.93
N ASP A 374 -34.77 -10.88 4.06
CA ASP A 374 -34.06 -11.89 3.28
C ASP A 374 -33.68 -11.35 1.90
N PRO A 375 -32.47 -10.78 1.74
CA PRO A 375 -32.06 -10.16 0.49
C PRO A 375 -31.87 -11.19 -0.63
N HIS A 376 -31.49 -12.42 -0.29
CA HIS A 376 -31.26 -13.47 -1.29
C HIS A 376 -32.58 -14.02 -1.80
N GLY A 377 -33.51 -14.36 -0.89
CA GLY A 377 -34.84 -14.84 -1.25
C GLY A 377 -35.61 -13.85 -2.12
N SER A 378 -35.57 -12.55 -1.80
CA SER A 378 -36.24 -11.55 -2.63
C SER A 378 -35.63 -11.44 -4.04
N LEU A 379 -34.30 -11.47 -4.15
CA LEU A 379 -33.64 -11.41 -5.45
C LEU A 379 -33.97 -12.63 -6.32
N THR A 380 -33.96 -13.84 -5.74
CA THR A 380 -34.33 -15.06 -6.45
C THR A 380 -35.75 -14.97 -7.01
N ARG A 381 -36.72 -14.55 -6.20
CA ARG A 381 -38.10 -14.33 -6.64
C ARG A 381 -38.20 -13.35 -7.82
N LEU A 382 -37.54 -12.19 -7.71
CA LEU A 382 -37.59 -11.16 -8.76
C LEU A 382 -36.91 -11.61 -10.06
N MET A 383 -35.84 -12.41 -9.97
CA MET A 383 -35.20 -13.00 -11.15
C MET A 383 -36.09 -14.03 -11.84
N GLU A 384 -36.79 -14.88 -11.08
CA GLU A 384 -37.77 -15.83 -11.61
C GLU A 384 -38.93 -15.10 -12.30
N ASP A 385 -39.45 -14.04 -11.66
CA ASP A 385 -40.52 -13.20 -12.23
C ASP A 385 -40.08 -12.56 -13.57
N GLN A 386 -38.84 -12.04 -13.63
CA GLN A 386 -38.31 -11.48 -14.86
C GLN A 386 -38.15 -12.54 -15.96
N ALA A 387 -37.57 -13.71 -15.64
CA ALA A 387 -37.38 -14.79 -16.60
C ALA A 387 -38.71 -15.32 -17.16
N ASN A 388 -39.71 -15.49 -16.29
CA ASN A 388 -41.06 -15.89 -16.69
C ASN A 388 -41.74 -14.83 -17.59
N GLY A 389 -41.49 -13.54 -17.33
CA GLY A 389 -41.98 -12.45 -18.17
C GLY A 389 -41.35 -12.44 -19.56
N GLU A 390 -40.04 -12.69 -19.64
CA GLU A 390 -39.31 -12.78 -20.91
C GLU A 390 -39.77 -13.99 -21.73
N HIS A 391 -39.91 -15.17 -21.12
CA HIS A 391 -40.43 -16.37 -21.80
C HIS A 391 -41.82 -16.15 -22.40
N LYS A 392 -42.75 -15.54 -21.65
CA LYS A 392 -44.08 -15.20 -22.17
C LYS A 392 -44.05 -14.21 -23.33
N MET A 393 -43.07 -13.31 -23.35
CA MET A 393 -42.90 -12.35 -24.44
C MET A 393 -42.33 -13.02 -25.69
N PHE A 394 -41.41 -13.98 -25.54
CA PHE A 394 -40.89 -14.78 -26.65
C PHE A 394 -41.92 -15.76 -27.22
N ASP A 395 -42.75 -16.39 -26.38
CA ASP A 395 -43.80 -17.33 -26.84
C ASP A 395 -44.97 -16.61 -27.53
N ALA A 396 -45.08 -15.29 -27.40
CA ALA A 396 -46.13 -14.46 -28.00
C ALA A 396 -45.74 -13.82 -29.34
N VAL A 397 -44.48 -13.98 -29.78
CA VAL A 397 -43.94 -13.52 -31.07
C VAL A 397 -43.80 -14.71 -32.00
#